data_AF-F4XII5-F1
#
_entry.id   AF-F4XII5-F1
#
_cell.length_a   1.000
_cell.length_b   1.000
_cell.length_c   1.000
_cell.angle_alpha   90.00
_cell.angle_beta   90.00
_cell.angle_gamma   90.00
#
_symmetry.space_group_name_H-M   'P 1'
#
loop_
_entity.id
_entity.type
_entity.pdbx_description
1 polymer ?
#
loop_
_entity_poly.entity_id
_entity_poly.type
_entity_poly.pdbx_seq_one_letter_code
_entity_poly.pdbx_strand_id
1 'polypeptide(L)'
;MTVAVGRAPSTRGWFDILDDWLKRDRFVFVGWSGILLFPCAYMALGGWLTGTTFVTSWYTHGLASSYLEGCNFLTVAVSSPPNSLGHSLLLLWGPEAQGDLTRWFQLGGLWSFVAFHGAFGLIGFMLRQFEIARLVGIRPYNAIAFSAPIAVFVSVFLMYPLGQSSWFFAPSFGVAG
;
A
#
# COMPACT_ATOMS: atom_id res chain seq x y z
N MET A 1 55.86 23.56 0.13
CA MET A 1 54.96 23.38 -1.04
C MET A 1 54.18 22.09 -0.81
N THR A 2 52.94 22.18 -0.37
CA THR A 2 52.06 21.03 -0.17
C THR A 2 51.25 20.81 -1.45
N VAL A 3 51.50 19.70 -2.12
CA VAL A 3 50.82 19.32 -3.37
C VAL A 3 49.37 19.00 -3.04
N ALA A 4 48.44 19.83 -3.53
CA ALA A 4 47.03 19.49 -3.58
C ALA A 4 46.86 18.36 -4.61
N VAL A 5 46.73 17.13 -4.13
CA VAL A 5 46.29 16.00 -4.96
C VAL A 5 44.85 16.28 -5.36
N GLY A 6 44.68 16.84 -6.56
CA GLY A 6 43.37 17.04 -7.17
C GLY A 6 42.66 15.71 -7.28
N ARG A 7 41.53 15.56 -6.57
CA ARG A 7 40.58 14.47 -6.81
C ARG A 7 40.25 14.47 -8.30
N ALA A 8 40.45 13.33 -8.96
CA ALA A 8 40.00 13.13 -10.33
C ALA A 8 38.51 13.55 -10.42
N PRO A 9 38.08 14.25 -11.48
CA PRO A 9 36.68 14.61 -11.65
C PRO A 9 35.86 13.31 -11.69
N SER A 10 35.07 13.06 -10.65
CA SER A 10 34.12 11.95 -10.66
C SER A 10 33.13 12.23 -11.78
N THR A 11 33.19 11.47 -12.87
CA THR A 11 32.19 11.51 -13.93
C THR A 11 30.84 11.16 -13.31
N ARG A 12 30.01 12.19 -13.05
CA ARG A 12 28.70 12.02 -12.42
C ARG A 12 27.80 11.26 -13.40
N GLY A 13 27.30 10.11 -12.95
CA GLY A 13 26.41 9.29 -13.74
C GLY A 13 24.98 9.79 -13.70
N TRP A 14 24.11 9.20 -14.54
CA TRP A 14 22.67 9.46 -14.48
C TRP A 14 22.07 9.11 -13.11
N PHE A 15 22.63 8.11 -12.43
CA PHE A 15 22.23 7.71 -11.08
C PHE A 15 22.43 8.84 -10.07
N ASP A 16 23.58 9.53 -10.11
CA ASP A 16 23.89 10.65 -9.22
C ASP A 16 22.96 11.85 -9.50
N ILE A 17 22.65 12.10 -10.77
CA ILE A 17 21.72 13.16 -11.18
C ILE A 17 20.30 12.85 -10.68
N LEU A 18 19.87 11.59 -10.79
CA LEU A 18 18.57 11.15 -10.28
C LEU A 18 18.51 11.20 -8.76
N ASP A 19 19.58 10.79 -8.06
CA ASP A 19 19.70 10.89 -6.61
C ASP A 19 19.58 12.34 -6.11
N ASP A 20 20.33 13.26 -6.74
CA ASP A 20 20.28 14.69 -6.46
C ASP A 20 18.86 15.24 -6.66
N TRP A 21 18.16 14.80 -7.73
CA TRP A 21 16.78 15.22 -7.96
C TRP A 21 15.83 14.64 -6.92
N LEU A 22 15.90 13.35 -6.61
CA LEU A 22 14.98 12.70 -5.66
C LEU A 22 15.08 13.32 -4.27
N LYS A 23 16.30 13.65 -3.83
CA LYS A 23 16.61 14.17 -2.50
C LYS A 23 16.55 15.69 -2.36
N ARG A 24 16.14 16.41 -3.40
CA ARG A 24 15.98 17.87 -3.34
C ARG A 24 14.99 18.27 -2.23
N ASP A 25 15.37 19.30 -1.47
CA ASP A 25 14.48 19.91 -0.48
C ASP A 25 13.32 20.64 -1.18
N ARG A 26 12.10 20.23 -0.85
CA ARG A 26 10.85 20.70 -1.47
C ARG A 26 9.69 20.44 -0.51
N PHE A 27 8.55 21.06 -0.77
CA PHE A 27 7.34 20.96 0.08
C PHE A 27 6.95 19.51 0.41
N VAL A 28 6.96 18.62 -0.59
CA VAL A 28 6.82 17.17 -0.38
C VAL A 28 8.10 16.47 -0.80
N PHE A 29 8.96 16.13 0.15
CA PHE A 29 10.17 15.33 -0.10
C PHE A 29 9.81 14.06 -0.90
N VAL A 30 10.64 13.64 -1.85
CA VAL A 30 10.38 12.42 -2.64
C VAL A 30 11.24 11.28 -2.14
N GLY A 31 12.56 11.37 -2.36
CA GLY A 31 13.50 10.30 -2.03
C GLY A 31 13.30 9.04 -2.87
N TRP A 32 14.23 8.09 -2.77
CA TRP A 32 14.07 6.77 -3.38
C TRP A 32 12.90 6.01 -2.80
N SER A 33 12.66 6.17 -1.50
CA SER A 33 11.51 5.61 -0.80
C SER A 33 10.17 6.09 -1.39
N GLY A 34 10.11 7.32 -1.89
CA GLY A 34 8.93 7.91 -2.52
C GLY A 34 8.46 7.15 -3.76
N ILE A 35 9.38 6.52 -4.50
CA ILE A 35 9.06 5.75 -5.71
C ILE A 35 8.16 4.55 -5.36
N LEU A 36 8.38 3.92 -4.20
CA LEU A 36 7.50 2.87 -3.70
C LEU A 36 6.30 3.46 -2.96
N LEU A 37 6.53 4.41 -2.05
CA LEU A 37 5.51 4.92 -1.15
C LEU A 37 4.34 5.58 -1.89
N PHE A 38 4.61 6.53 -2.79
CA PHE A 38 3.54 7.34 -3.37
C PHE A 38 2.53 6.53 -4.21
N PRO A 39 2.95 5.70 -5.18
CA PRO A 39 1.98 4.92 -5.94
C PRO A 39 1.23 3.93 -5.04
N CYS A 40 1.91 3.25 -4.11
CA CYS A 40 1.27 2.27 -3.23
C CYS A 40 0.27 2.91 -2.26
N ALA A 41 0.66 3.99 -1.56
CA ALA A 41 -0.24 4.69 -0.65
C ALA A 41 -1.42 5.33 -1.38
N TYR A 42 -1.18 5.92 -2.55
CA TYR A 42 -2.23 6.51 -3.38
C TYR A 42 -3.23 5.46 -3.86
N MET A 43 -2.74 4.31 -4.35
CA MET A 43 -3.61 3.22 -4.79
C MET A 43 -4.38 2.59 -3.64
N ALA A 44 -3.76 2.38 -2.47
CA ALA A 44 -4.46 1.83 -1.30
C ALA A 44 -5.59 2.78 -0.82
N LEU A 45 -5.29 4.07 -0.68
CA LEU A 45 -6.29 5.07 -0.28
C LEU A 45 -7.38 5.25 -1.35
N GLY A 46 -6.98 5.38 -2.61
CA GLY A 46 -7.90 5.53 -3.74
C GLY A 46 -8.80 4.30 -3.94
N GLY A 47 -8.25 3.09 -3.77
CA GLY A 47 -9.01 1.85 -3.82
C GLY A 47 -10.04 1.76 -2.70
N TRP A 48 -9.68 2.18 -1.48
CA TRP A 48 -10.63 2.24 -0.36
C TRP A 48 -11.74 3.26 -0.60
N LEU A 49 -11.41 4.48 -1.03
CA LEU A 49 -12.39 5.51 -1.36
C LEU A 49 -13.32 5.08 -2.51
N THR A 50 -12.77 4.46 -3.55
CA THR A 50 -13.55 3.96 -4.69
C THR A 50 -14.49 2.84 -4.25
N GLY A 51 -14.00 1.87 -3.47
CA GLY A 51 -14.78 0.74 -3.02
C GLY A 51 -15.92 1.14 -2.09
N THR A 52 -15.62 1.92 -1.05
CA THR A 52 -16.64 2.44 -0.12
C THR A 52 -17.66 3.37 -0.77
N THR A 53 -17.32 3.99 -1.90
CA THR A 53 -18.27 4.86 -2.62
C THR A 53 -19.17 4.11 -3.58
N PHE A 54 -18.64 3.14 -4.32
CA PHE A 54 -19.32 2.59 -5.49
C PHE A 54 -19.46 1.06 -5.54
N VAL A 55 -18.75 0.31 -4.69
CA VAL A 55 -18.60 -1.14 -4.87
C VAL A 55 -19.41 -1.92 -3.84
N THR A 56 -20.22 -2.83 -4.37
CA THR A 56 -21.04 -3.76 -3.60
C THR A 56 -20.25 -4.95 -3.06
N SER A 57 -20.70 -5.49 -1.94
CA SER A 57 -20.27 -6.78 -1.39
C SER A 57 -21.36 -7.85 -1.51
N TRP A 58 -22.34 -7.65 -2.39
CA TRP A 58 -23.45 -8.57 -2.60
C TRP A 58 -22.99 -9.96 -3.04
N TYR A 59 -22.01 -10.03 -3.95
CA TYR A 59 -21.51 -11.29 -4.52
C TYR A 59 -20.48 -12.01 -3.64
N THR A 60 -19.98 -11.33 -2.61
CA THR A 60 -18.96 -11.86 -1.70
C THR A 60 -19.53 -12.21 -0.34
N HIS A 61 -20.38 -11.33 0.21
CA HIS A 61 -20.94 -11.43 1.56
C HIS A 61 -22.48 -11.32 1.62
N GLY A 62 -23.16 -11.01 0.51
CA GLY A 62 -24.60 -10.73 0.53
C GLY A 62 -24.95 -9.41 1.23
N LEU A 63 -24.04 -8.43 1.20
CA LEU A 63 -24.16 -7.16 1.91
C LEU A 63 -24.12 -5.96 0.94
N ALA A 64 -24.88 -4.92 1.27
CA ALA A 64 -24.63 -3.57 0.77
C ALA A 64 -23.44 -2.98 1.54
N SER A 65 -22.49 -2.37 0.83
CA SER A 65 -21.24 -1.89 1.43
C SER A 65 -20.76 -0.53 0.93
N SER A 66 -21.54 0.14 0.09
CA SER A 66 -21.16 1.42 -0.52
C SER A 66 -22.17 2.55 -0.31
N TYR A 67 -21.69 3.80 -0.42
CA TYR A 67 -22.57 4.98 -0.42
C TYR A 67 -23.62 4.89 -1.54
N LEU A 68 -23.25 4.36 -2.70
CA LEU A 68 -24.16 4.13 -3.83
C LEU A 68 -25.35 3.23 -3.47
N GLU A 69 -25.14 2.28 -2.55
CA GLU A 69 -26.18 1.35 -2.08
C GLU A 69 -26.94 1.86 -0.85
N GLY A 70 -26.61 3.06 -0.35
CA GLY A 70 -27.26 3.68 0.81
C GLY A 70 -26.56 3.44 2.16
N CYS A 71 -25.34 2.88 2.18
CA CYS A 71 -24.54 2.86 3.40
C CYS A 71 -24.10 4.28 3.81
N ASN A 72 -23.75 4.46 5.08
CA ASN A 72 -23.17 5.69 5.60
C ASN A 72 -21.69 5.47 5.98
N PHE A 73 -20.99 6.51 6.41
CA PHE A 73 -19.56 6.44 6.72
C PHE A 73 -19.20 5.33 7.73
N LEU A 74 -20.10 5.00 8.65
CA LEU A 74 -19.88 3.95 9.64
C LEU A 74 -20.07 2.54 9.05
N THR A 75 -20.92 2.40 8.03
CA THR A 75 -21.32 1.09 7.50
C THR A 75 -20.74 0.76 6.12
N VAL A 76 -20.07 1.69 5.46
CA VAL A 76 -19.33 1.39 4.22
C VAL A 76 -18.09 0.54 4.51
N ALA A 77 -17.77 -0.35 3.58
CA ALA A 77 -16.58 -1.18 3.65
C ALA A 77 -16.10 -1.60 2.27
N VAL A 78 -14.79 -1.85 2.15
CA VAL A 78 -14.27 -2.73 1.09
C VAL A 78 -14.14 -4.12 1.70
N SER A 79 -15.11 -4.99 1.43
CA SER A 79 -15.18 -6.32 2.03
C SER A 79 -14.28 -7.33 1.35
N SER A 80 -13.87 -8.33 2.13
CA SER A 80 -13.01 -9.42 1.68
C SER A 80 -13.63 -10.26 0.55
N PRO A 81 -12.80 -10.94 -0.27
CA PRO A 81 -13.29 -11.87 -1.30
C PRO A 81 -14.08 -13.04 -0.70
N PRO A 82 -14.94 -13.72 -1.48
CA PRO A 82 -15.70 -14.86 -0.99
C PRO A 82 -14.79 -16.03 -0.63
N ASN A 83 -15.20 -16.85 0.34
CA ASN A 83 -14.38 -17.96 0.86
C ASN A 83 -13.97 -18.98 -0.22
N SER A 84 -14.75 -19.11 -1.31
CA SER A 84 -14.44 -19.98 -2.44
C SER A 84 -13.15 -19.59 -3.20
N LEU A 85 -12.68 -18.35 -3.06
CA LEU A 85 -11.46 -17.86 -3.72
C LEU A 85 -10.20 -18.10 -2.88
N GLY A 86 -10.33 -18.69 -1.68
CA GLY A 86 -9.19 -19.05 -0.85
C GLY A 86 -8.26 -17.86 -0.58
N HIS A 87 -6.97 -18.08 -0.80
CA HIS A 87 -5.93 -17.06 -0.68
C HIS A 87 -5.46 -16.53 -2.04
N SER A 88 -6.31 -16.57 -3.08
CA SER A 88 -5.95 -16.00 -4.39
C SER A 88 -5.48 -14.55 -4.22
N LEU A 89 -4.41 -14.17 -4.92
CA LEU A 89 -3.98 -12.77 -4.99
C LEU A 89 -5.04 -11.88 -5.64
N LEU A 90 -5.98 -12.49 -6.37
CA LEU A 90 -7.06 -11.84 -7.08
C LEU A 90 -6.55 -10.68 -7.93
N LEU A 91 -5.57 -10.94 -8.78
CA LEU A 91 -5.02 -9.93 -9.68
C LEU A 91 -6.07 -9.60 -10.76
N LEU A 92 -6.12 -8.35 -11.21
CA LEU A 92 -7.06 -7.95 -12.27
C LEU A 92 -6.87 -8.78 -13.55
N TRP A 93 -5.61 -9.07 -13.90
CA TRP A 93 -5.23 -9.94 -15.02
C TRP A 93 -5.17 -11.43 -14.64
N GLY A 94 -5.58 -11.79 -13.42
CA GLY A 94 -5.60 -13.16 -12.92
C GLY A 94 -6.70 -14.00 -13.58
N PRO A 95 -6.66 -15.33 -13.36
CA PRO A 95 -7.63 -16.25 -13.96
C PRO A 95 -9.08 -16.06 -13.48
N GLU A 96 -9.28 -15.45 -12.31
CA GLU A 96 -10.61 -15.18 -11.74
C GLU A 96 -11.32 -14.02 -12.44
N ALA A 97 -10.58 -12.94 -12.73
CA ALA A 97 -11.14 -11.71 -13.31
C ALA A 97 -10.88 -11.56 -14.82
N GLN A 98 -9.81 -12.16 -15.34
CA GLN A 98 -9.48 -12.21 -16.78
C GLN A 98 -9.44 -10.83 -17.45
N GLY A 99 -9.05 -9.79 -16.70
CA GLY A 99 -9.01 -8.40 -17.17
C GLY A 99 -10.35 -7.66 -17.13
N ASP A 100 -11.46 -8.33 -16.77
CA ASP A 100 -12.76 -7.67 -16.56
C ASP A 100 -12.77 -6.95 -15.21
N LEU A 101 -12.65 -5.62 -15.27
CA LEU A 101 -12.64 -4.75 -14.10
C LEU A 101 -13.94 -4.82 -13.29
N THR A 102 -15.09 -4.96 -13.95
CA THR A 102 -16.38 -5.00 -13.27
C THR A 102 -16.52 -6.28 -12.47
N ARG A 103 -16.13 -7.42 -13.08
CA ARG A 103 -16.10 -8.71 -12.38
C ARG A 103 -15.10 -8.71 -11.25
N TRP A 104 -13.93 -8.12 -11.46
CA TRP A 104 -12.92 -7.98 -10.42
C TRP A 104 -13.44 -7.23 -9.18
N PHE A 105 -14.19 -6.14 -9.37
CA PHE A 105 -14.86 -5.44 -8.27
C PHE A 105 -15.87 -6.35 -7.55
N GLN A 106 -16.71 -7.06 -8.29
CA GLN A 106 -17.73 -7.95 -7.73
C GLN A 106 -17.14 -9.14 -6.97
N LEU A 107 -15.94 -9.61 -7.34
CA LEU A 107 -15.24 -10.71 -6.68
C LEU A 107 -14.44 -10.28 -5.43
N GLY A 108 -14.49 -9.00 -5.05
CA GLY A 108 -13.76 -8.48 -3.89
C GLY A 108 -12.30 -8.13 -4.17
N GLY A 109 -11.92 -7.92 -5.44
CA GLY A 109 -10.53 -7.62 -5.82
C GLY A 109 -9.96 -6.35 -5.22
N LEU A 110 -10.80 -5.37 -4.91
CA LEU A 110 -10.35 -4.18 -4.20
C LEU A 110 -9.81 -4.49 -2.81
N TRP A 111 -10.26 -5.55 -2.15
CA TRP A 111 -9.72 -5.92 -0.84
C TRP A 111 -8.26 -6.32 -0.93
N SER A 112 -7.91 -7.25 -1.84
CA SER A 112 -6.51 -7.66 -2.02
C SER A 112 -5.67 -6.52 -2.57
N PHE A 113 -6.22 -5.70 -3.46
CA PHE A 113 -5.56 -4.51 -3.97
C PHE A 113 -5.19 -3.52 -2.87
N VAL A 114 -6.14 -3.16 -2.00
CA VAL A 114 -5.91 -2.25 -0.87
C VAL A 114 -4.96 -2.87 0.15
N ALA A 115 -5.11 -4.16 0.47
CA ALA A 115 -4.24 -4.85 1.42
C ALA A 115 -2.78 -4.90 0.95
N PHE A 116 -2.52 -5.31 -0.31
CA PHE A 116 -1.17 -5.43 -0.82
C PHE A 116 -0.52 -4.08 -1.12
N HIS A 117 -1.23 -3.13 -1.74
CA HIS A 117 -0.69 -1.78 -1.91
C HIS A 117 -0.49 -1.09 -0.56
N GLY A 118 -1.36 -1.34 0.42
CA GLY A 118 -1.19 -0.87 1.79
C GLY A 118 0.08 -1.42 2.43
N ALA A 119 0.34 -2.73 2.30
CA ALA A 119 1.56 -3.37 2.80
C ALA A 119 2.82 -2.74 2.20
N PHE A 120 2.88 -2.60 0.87
CA PHE A 120 4.02 -1.96 0.19
C PHE A 120 4.14 -0.45 0.52
N GLY A 121 3.01 0.22 0.72
CA GLY A 121 2.97 1.61 1.18
C GLY A 121 3.57 1.78 2.57
N LEU A 122 3.26 0.89 3.51
CA LEU A 122 3.85 0.87 4.84
C LEU A 122 5.36 0.61 4.80
N ILE A 123 5.81 -0.31 3.94
CA ILE A 123 7.24 -0.55 3.70
C ILE A 123 7.90 0.73 3.15
N GLY A 124 7.30 1.34 2.13
CA GLY A 124 7.79 2.61 1.56
C GLY A 124 7.85 3.74 2.59
N PHE A 125 6.89 3.79 3.52
CA PHE A 125 6.87 4.80 4.59
C PHE A 125 7.97 4.58 5.62
N MET A 126 8.23 3.34 6.03
CA MET A 126 9.35 3.02 6.92
C MET A 126 10.70 3.31 6.26
N LEU A 127 10.86 2.96 4.98
CA LEU A 127 12.05 3.31 4.20
C LEU A 127 12.25 4.82 4.11
N ARG A 128 11.16 5.58 3.97
CA ARG A 128 11.20 7.05 3.96
C ARG A 128 11.67 7.61 5.30
N GLN A 129 11.21 7.05 6.41
CA GLN A 129 11.68 7.47 7.74
C GLN A 129 13.19 7.22 7.90
N PHE A 130 13.71 6.09 7.41
CA PHE A 130 15.16 5.83 7.39
C PHE A 130 15.91 6.80 6.47
N GLU A 131 15.41 7.03 5.26
CA GLU A 131 16.04 7.91 4.27
C GLU A 131 16.14 9.34 4.78
N ILE A 132 15.04 9.90 5.30
CA ILE A 132 15.04 11.24 5.89
C ILE A 132 15.95 11.31 7.12
N ALA A 133 15.90 10.31 8.01
CA ALA A 133 16.79 10.28 9.18
C ALA A 133 18.27 10.29 8.78
N ARG A 134 18.62 9.55 7.73
CA ARG A 134 19.98 9.52 7.18
C ARG A 134 20.40 10.85 6.56
N LEU A 135 19.51 11.52 5.82
CA LEU A 135 19.80 12.80 5.16
C LEU A 135 19.95 13.95 6.16
N VAL A 136 19.12 13.97 7.21
CA VAL A 136 19.18 14.98 8.28
C VAL A 136 20.30 14.67 9.29
N GLY A 137 20.76 13.41 9.37
CA GLY A 137 21.82 12.99 10.30
C GLY A 137 21.32 12.67 11.71
N ILE A 138 20.04 12.29 11.87
CA ILE A 138 19.45 11.89 13.15
C ILE A 138 19.40 10.37 13.29
N ARG A 139 19.26 9.89 14.53
CA ARG A 139 19.07 8.45 14.81
C ARG A 139 17.68 8.00 14.33
N PRO A 140 17.55 6.84 13.66
CA PRO A 140 16.29 6.44 13.01
C PRO A 140 15.28 5.76 13.97
N TYR A 141 15.12 6.25 15.20
CA TYR A 141 14.22 5.62 16.18
C TYR A 141 12.75 5.68 15.77
N ASN A 142 12.34 6.69 14.99
CA ASN A 142 10.98 6.76 14.44
C ASN A 142 10.69 5.58 13.51
N ALA A 143 11.65 5.22 12.64
CA ALA A 143 11.51 4.06 11.76
C ALA A 143 11.41 2.75 12.56
N ILE A 144 12.22 2.62 13.62
CA ILE A 144 12.17 1.46 14.52
C ILE A 144 10.80 1.37 15.22
N ALA A 145 10.28 2.49 15.74
CA ALA A 145 8.95 2.52 16.36
C ALA A 145 7.83 2.17 15.36
N PHE A 146 7.98 2.54 14.09
CA PHE A 146 7.02 2.24 13.02
C PHE A 146 6.96 0.74 12.65
N SER A 147 7.89 -0.08 13.15
CA SER A 147 7.78 -1.54 13.03
C SER A 147 6.53 -2.10 13.73
N ALA A 148 6.03 -1.45 14.79
CA ALA A 148 4.82 -1.88 15.49
C ALA A 148 3.55 -1.78 14.61
N PRO A 149 3.25 -0.64 13.95
CA PRO A 149 2.20 -0.57 12.93
C PRO A 149 2.31 -1.62 11.82
N ILE A 150 3.52 -1.87 11.33
CA ILE A 150 3.75 -2.90 10.29
C ILE A 150 3.42 -4.29 10.84
N ALA A 151 3.89 -4.62 12.04
CA ALA A 151 3.61 -5.91 12.66
C ALA A 151 2.11 -6.13 12.85
N VAL A 152 1.36 -5.12 13.31
CA VAL A 152 -0.11 -5.20 13.42
C VAL A 152 -0.75 -5.40 12.06
N PHE A 153 -0.39 -4.61 11.04
CA PHE A 153 -0.97 -4.76 9.71
C PHE A 153 -0.69 -6.14 9.11
N VAL A 154 0.57 -6.58 9.13
CA VAL A 154 0.98 -7.87 8.56
C VAL A 154 0.35 -9.04 9.32
N SER A 155 0.32 -8.99 10.65
CA SER A 155 -0.28 -10.07 11.44
C SER A 155 -1.79 -10.19 11.21
N VAL A 156 -2.52 -9.07 11.16
CA VAL A 156 -3.99 -9.06 11.09
C VAL A 156 -4.52 -9.21 9.67
N PHE A 157 -3.95 -8.50 8.69
CA PHE A 157 -4.48 -8.49 7.32
C PHE A 157 -3.85 -9.56 6.42
N LEU A 158 -2.69 -10.11 6.79
CA LEU A 158 -2.01 -11.12 5.98
C LEU A 158 -1.88 -12.46 6.72
N MET A 159 -1.18 -12.51 7.85
CA MET A 159 -0.88 -13.78 8.52
C MET A 159 -2.12 -14.46 9.10
N TYR A 160 -3.00 -13.70 9.75
CA TYR A 160 -4.23 -14.21 10.32
C TYR A 160 -5.10 -14.92 9.26
N PRO A 161 -5.51 -14.28 8.16
CA PRO A 161 -6.32 -14.95 7.14
C PRO A 161 -5.54 -16.05 6.38
N LEU A 162 -4.22 -15.95 6.22
CA LEU A 162 -3.40 -17.05 5.69
C LEU A 162 -3.42 -18.31 6.58
N GLY A 163 -3.59 -18.13 7.89
CA GLY A 163 -3.82 -19.23 8.83
C GLY A 163 -5.27 -19.73 8.86
N GLN A 164 -6.21 -18.99 8.27
CA GLN A 164 -7.61 -19.40 8.07
C GLN A 164 -7.79 -20.04 6.68
N SER A 165 -9.03 -20.38 6.32
CA SER A 165 -9.30 -21.00 5.01
C SER A 165 -9.19 -20.05 3.81
N SER A 166 -9.32 -18.73 4.02
CA SER A 166 -9.30 -17.75 2.92
C SER A 166 -9.17 -16.31 3.42
N TRP A 167 -9.01 -15.37 2.47
CA TRP A 167 -9.11 -13.93 2.73
C TRP A 167 -10.47 -13.48 3.28
N PHE A 168 -11.54 -14.27 3.08
CA PHE A 168 -12.87 -13.95 3.57
C PHE A 168 -12.89 -13.60 5.07
N PHE A 169 -12.04 -14.28 5.85
CA PHE A 169 -11.95 -14.11 7.30
C PHE A 169 -11.05 -12.93 7.73
N ALA A 170 -10.37 -12.28 6.81
CA ALA A 170 -9.64 -11.07 7.13
C ALA A 170 -10.60 -9.91 7.43
N PRO A 171 -10.20 -8.90 8.22
CA PRO A 171 -11.04 -7.72 8.43
C PRO A 171 -11.38 -7.03 7.12
N SER A 172 -12.63 -6.60 6.98
CA SER A 172 -13.03 -5.73 5.87
C SER A 172 -12.56 -4.30 6.15
N PHE A 173 -12.23 -3.54 5.11
CA PHE A 173 -11.81 -2.14 5.30
C PHE A 173 -13.02 -1.22 5.46
N GLY A 174 -13.63 -1.24 6.65
CA GLY A 174 -14.78 -0.41 7.03
C GLY A 174 -14.81 -0.15 8.54
N VAL A 175 -15.60 0.83 8.98
CA VAL A 175 -15.67 1.17 10.42
C VAL A 175 -16.43 0.10 11.21
N ALA A 176 -17.51 -0.44 10.63
CA ALA A 176 -18.29 -1.54 11.19
C ALA A 176 -17.96 -2.91 10.56
N GLY A 177 -16.88 -3.01 9.78
CA GLY A 177 -16.51 -4.18 8.98
C GLY A 177 -15.61 -5.19 9.69
#